data_AF-A0A6B8W7N9-F1
#
_entry.id   AF-A0A6B8W7N9-F1
#
_cell.length_a   1.000
_cell.length_b   1.000
_cell.length_c   1.000
_cell.angle_alpha   90.00
_cell.angle_beta   90.00
_cell.angle_gamma   90.00
#
_symmetry.space_group_name_H-M   'P 1'
#
loop_
_entity.id
_entity.type
_entity.pdbx_description
1 polymer ?
#
loop_
_entity_poly.entity_id
_entity_poly.type
_entity_poly.pdbx_seq_one_letter_code
_entity_poly.pdbx_strand_id
1 'polypeptide(L)'
;MTARPDAGPNGSPTPAPWTPPAHTTTLAYRPTEEIIRAVKSRDGTCRGPEDCGIDAEACDVDHVLNHTDGGPTTPSNLQCLCRRHHLRKTRGDLNLVMDAQGVWSWTYPDGDVVVTHPRGPLSRPSKLFAQSFMQRRAQRVNKRRTAPTQEETTREEEPPF
;
A
#
# COMPACT_ATOMS: atom_id res chain seq x y z
N MET A 1 27.62 42.94 1.81
CA MET A 1 27.34 41.98 0.71
C MET A 1 26.75 40.73 1.35
N THR A 2 25.42 40.67 1.44
CA THR A 2 24.68 39.55 2.04
C THR A 2 24.30 38.57 0.93
N ALA A 3 24.96 37.41 0.89
CA ALA A 3 24.54 36.31 0.03
C ALA A 3 23.44 35.51 0.74
N ARG A 4 22.28 35.38 0.09
CA ARG A 4 21.22 34.43 0.45
C ARG A 4 21.65 33.03 -0.02
N PRO A 5 21.37 31.95 0.72
CA PRO A 5 21.40 30.62 0.10
C PRO A 5 20.09 30.40 -0.68
N ASP A 6 20.26 30.14 -1.97
CA ASP A 6 19.21 29.84 -2.93
C ASP A 6 18.44 28.57 -2.57
N ALA A 7 17.12 28.69 -2.57
CA ALA A 7 16.20 27.57 -2.52
C ALA A 7 16.21 26.86 -3.88
N GLY A 8 16.79 25.66 -3.94
CA GLY A 8 16.71 24.78 -5.10
C GLY A 8 15.26 24.28 -5.31
N PRO A 9 14.73 24.30 -6.55
CA PRO A 9 13.38 23.88 -6.84
C PRO A 9 13.39 22.39 -7.16
N ASN A 10 13.06 21.52 -6.19
CA ASN A 10 12.53 20.16 -6.41
C ASN A 10 12.24 19.48 -5.07
N GLY A 11 11.44 20.14 -4.22
CA GLY A 11 10.83 19.49 -3.07
C GLY A 11 9.68 18.59 -3.54
N SER A 12 9.99 17.36 -3.94
CA SER A 12 8.94 16.34 -4.08
C SER A 12 8.25 16.22 -2.72
N PRO A 13 6.93 16.39 -2.62
CA PRO A 13 6.26 16.31 -1.32
C PRO A 13 6.52 14.92 -0.75
N THR A 14 7.13 14.87 0.43
CA THR A 14 7.27 13.63 1.20
C THR A 14 5.88 13.01 1.29
N PRO A 15 5.65 11.80 0.76
CA PRO A 15 4.34 11.20 0.87
C PRO A 15 3.97 11.07 2.34
N ALA A 16 2.71 11.39 2.70
CA ALA A 16 2.22 11.23 4.07
C ALA A 16 2.47 9.80 4.58
N PRO A 17 2.69 9.52 5.86
CA PRO A 17 2.83 8.15 6.35
C PRO A 17 1.60 7.30 6.00
N TRP A 18 1.78 6.00 5.76
CA TRP A 18 0.67 5.06 5.68
C TRP A 18 -0.03 5.00 7.05
N THR A 19 -1.31 5.37 7.09
CA THR A 19 -2.11 5.31 8.31
C THR A 19 -2.87 3.98 8.34
N PRO A 20 -2.57 3.05 9.26
CA PRO A 20 -3.42 1.89 9.47
C PRO A 20 -4.83 2.32 9.91
N PRO A 21 -5.88 1.51 9.68
CA PRO A 21 -7.20 1.78 10.26
C PRO A 21 -7.12 1.95 11.80
N ALA A 22 -7.98 2.81 12.34
CA ALA A 22 -7.81 3.42 13.68
C ALA A 22 -8.06 2.48 14.89
N HIS A 23 -8.28 1.17 14.68
CA HIS A 23 -8.56 0.19 15.75
C HIS A 23 -7.81 -1.13 15.46
N THR A 24 -6.48 -1.05 15.40
CA THR A 24 -5.70 -2.20 14.92
C THR A 24 -4.37 -2.31 15.67
N THR A 25 -4.40 -2.05 16.97
CA THR A 25 -3.26 -2.22 17.88
C THR A 25 -3.69 -3.09 19.04
N THR A 26 -2.90 -4.13 19.33
CA THR A 26 -3.08 -4.96 20.53
C THR A 26 -1.77 -5.06 21.30
N LEU A 27 -1.87 -5.17 22.62
CA LEU A 27 -0.72 -5.48 23.48
C LEU A 27 -0.35 -6.99 23.42
N ALA A 28 -1.27 -7.82 22.92
CA ALA A 28 -1.04 -9.25 22.79
C ALA A 28 0.01 -9.57 21.71
N TYR A 29 0.73 -10.67 21.91
CA TYR A 29 1.67 -11.18 20.91
C TYR A 29 0.97 -11.58 19.61
N ARG A 30 -0.17 -12.28 19.71
CA ARG A 30 -0.89 -12.76 18.53
C ARG A 30 -1.71 -11.61 17.90
N PRO A 31 -1.53 -11.32 16.61
CA PRO A 31 -2.37 -10.35 15.90
C PRO A 31 -3.82 -10.86 15.80
N THR A 32 -4.77 -9.93 15.78
CA THR A 32 -6.17 -10.23 15.49
C THR A 32 -6.34 -10.53 13.99
N GLU A 33 -7.45 -11.16 13.62
CA GLU A 33 -7.76 -11.44 12.22
C GLU A 33 -7.83 -10.17 11.36
N GLU A 34 -8.29 -9.06 11.94
CA GLU A 34 -8.30 -7.76 11.26
C GLU A 34 -6.88 -7.24 10.99
N ILE A 35 -5.98 -7.36 11.97
CA ILE A 35 -4.55 -7.03 11.80
C ILE A 35 -3.94 -7.90 10.70
N ILE A 36 -4.18 -9.22 10.73
CA ILE A 36 -3.66 -10.18 9.75
C ILE A 36 -4.12 -9.81 8.35
N ARG A 37 -5.43 -9.58 8.16
CA ARG A 37 -6.01 -9.21 6.87
C ARG A 37 -5.42 -7.90 6.34
N ALA A 38 -5.27 -6.90 7.21
CA ALA A 38 -4.69 -5.62 6.82
C ALA A 38 -3.23 -5.78 6.34
N VAL A 39 -2.41 -6.55 7.05
CA VAL A 39 -1.01 -6.82 6.69
C VAL A 39 -0.93 -7.58 5.38
N LYS A 40 -1.67 -8.69 5.24
CA LYS A 40 -1.71 -9.49 4.01
C LYS A 40 -2.18 -8.68 2.80
N SER A 41 -3.21 -7.87 2.97
CA SER A 41 -3.75 -7.00 1.91
C SER A 41 -2.81 -5.86 1.54
N ARG A 42 -1.97 -5.38 2.47
CA ARG A 42 -0.90 -4.41 2.18
C ARG A 42 0.23 -5.06 1.40
N ASP A 43 0.71 -6.20 1.89
CA ASP A 43 1.94 -6.81 1.42
C ASP A 43 1.76 -7.56 0.10
N GLY A 44 0.65 -8.28 -0.08
CA GLY A 44 0.29 -9.05 -1.27
C GLY A 44 1.15 -10.28 -1.53
N THR A 45 2.42 -10.22 -1.17
CA THR A 45 3.40 -11.31 -1.26
C THR A 45 4.39 -11.23 -0.11
N CYS A 46 5.18 -12.28 0.09
CA CYS A 46 6.33 -12.29 0.98
C CYS A 46 7.22 -11.03 0.77
N ARG A 47 7.60 -10.41 1.89
CA ARG A 47 8.38 -9.16 1.97
C ARG A 47 9.88 -9.38 2.09
N GLY A 48 10.31 -10.64 2.19
CA GLY A 48 11.71 -11.03 2.21
C GLY A 48 12.44 -10.62 0.92
N PRO A 49 13.78 -10.60 0.96
CA PRO A 49 14.58 -10.25 -0.20
C PRO A 49 14.42 -11.24 -1.38
N GLU A 50 15.06 -10.93 -2.50
CA GLU A 50 15.08 -11.73 -3.75
C GLU A 50 13.76 -11.77 -4.54
N ASP A 51 12.83 -10.85 -4.27
CA ASP A 51 11.49 -10.86 -4.89
C ASP A 51 10.81 -12.25 -4.81
N CYS A 52 10.71 -12.77 -3.58
CA CYS A 52 10.27 -14.14 -3.29
C CYS A 52 8.98 -14.60 -4.00
N GLY A 53 8.03 -13.68 -4.23
CA GLY A 53 6.80 -13.97 -5.00
C GLY A 53 5.75 -14.83 -4.30
N ILE A 54 6.07 -15.50 -3.18
CA ILE A 54 5.10 -16.30 -2.41
C ILE A 54 3.92 -15.42 -1.99
N ASP A 55 2.70 -15.90 -2.23
CA ASP A 55 1.47 -15.20 -1.88
C ASP A 55 1.40 -14.90 -0.37
N ALA A 56 0.89 -13.71 -0.01
CA ALA A 56 0.72 -13.31 1.37
C ALA A 56 -0.15 -14.28 2.17
N GLU A 57 -1.07 -15.00 1.53
CA GLU A 57 -1.92 -16.00 2.19
C GLU A 57 -1.14 -17.20 2.72
N ALA A 58 -0.04 -17.55 2.06
CA ALA A 58 0.88 -18.62 2.47
C ALA A 58 2.02 -18.12 3.39
N CYS A 59 1.97 -16.85 3.80
CA CYS A 59 2.99 -16.25 4.65
C CYS A 59 2.57 -16.23 6.12
N ASP A 60 3.57 -16.34 6.99
CA ASP A 60 3.46 -15.98 8.41
C ASP A 60 3.37 -14.44 8.52
N VAL A 61 2.59 -13.94 9.49
CA VAL A 61 2.57 -12.52 9.86
C VAL A 61 3.57 -12.31 10.99
N ASP A 62 4.71 -11.71 10.67
CA ASP A 62 5.89 -11.60 11.53
C ASP A 62 6.18 -10.16 11.95
N HIS A 63 6.69 -9.96 13.17
CA HIS A 63 7.02 -8.65 13.71
C HIS A 63 8.31 -8.06 13.13
N VAL A 64 8.32 -6.77 12.82
CA VAL A 64 9.51 -6.00 12.40
C VAL A 64 10.48 -5.89 13.57
N LEU A 65 10.10 -5.11 14.57
CA LEU A 65 10.69 -5.13 15.88
C LEU A 65 10.02 -6.27 16.64
N ASN A 66 10.80 -7.26 17.08
CA ASN A 66 10.23 -8.43 17.74
C ASN A 66 9.41 -7.99 18.96
N HIS A 67 8.32 -8.71 19.22
CA HIS A 67 7.46 -8.41 20.37
C HIS A 67 8.22 -8.51 21.71
N THR A 68 9.17 -9.44 21.82
CA THR A 68 10.07 -9.58 22.99
C THR A 68 10.96 -8.36 23.22
N ASP A 69 11.25 -7.60 22.17
CA ASP A 69 12.06 -6.38 22.20
C ASP A 69 11.18 -5.12 22.38
N GLY A 70 9.91 -5.31 22.74
CA GLY A 70 8.94 -4.24 22.94
C GLY A 70 8.18 -3.82 21.68
N GLY A 71 8.31 -4.56 20.58
CA GLY A 71 7.60 -4.29 19.34
C GLY A 71 6.08 -4.41 19.49
N PRO A 72 5.29 -3.37 19.15
CA PRO A 72 3.85 -3.43 19.30
C PRO A 72 3.24 -4.33 18.22
N THR A 73 2.11 -4.98 18.52
CA THR A 73 1.39 -5.77 17.52
C THR A 73 0.44 -4.84 16.77
N THR A 74 0.99 -4.21 15.73
CA THR A 74 0.28 -3.30 14.83
C THR A 74 0.62 -3.65 13.38
N PRO A 75 -0.26 -3.30 12.42
CA PRO A 75 0.07 -3.47 11.02
C PRO A 75 1.38 -2.78 10.60
N SER A 76 1.73 -1.64 11.20
CA SER A 76 2.99 -0.92 10.92
C SER A 76 4.24 -1.65 11.43
N ASN A 77 4.11 -2.57 12.38
CA ASN A 77 5.20 -3.36 12.93
C ASN A 77 5.11 -4.85 12.51
N LEU A 78 4.27 -5.20 11.54
CA LEU A 78 4.08 -6.57 11.07
C LEU A 78 4.33 -6.68 9.55
N GLN A 79 4.67 -7.87 9.07
CA GLN A 79 4.89 -8.22 7.65
C GLN A 79 4.49 -9.65 7.30
N CYS A 80 4.21 -9.88 6.02
CA CYS A 80 4.19 -11.21 5.44
C CYS A 80 5.60 -11.74 5.15
N LEU A 81 5.99 -12.83 5.80
CA LEU A 81 7.17 -13.62 5.43
C LEU A 81 6.80 -15.08 5.19
N CYS A 82 7.27 -15.66 4.09
CA CYS A 82 7.19 -17.10 3.92
C CYS A 82 8.10 -17.79 4.95
N ARG A 83 7.84 -19.07 5.24
CA ARG A 83 8.57 -19.80 6.29
C ARG A 83 10.10 -19.72 6.14
N ARG A 84 10.61 -19.78 4.92
CA ARG A 84 12.05 -19.67 4.60
C ARG A 84 12.63 -18.32 5.04
N HIS A 85 11.96 -17.23 4.69
CA HIS A 85 12.43 -15.87 5.01
C HIS A 85 12.20 -15.52 6.47
N HIS A 86 11.11 -16.00 7.07
CA HIS A 86 10.88 -15.87 8.51
C HIS A 86 12.04 -16.49 9.30
N LEU A 87 12.45 -17.71 8.97
CA LEU A 87 13.57 -18.37 9.63
C LEU A 87 14.91 -17.65 9.44
N ARG A 88 15.18 -17.06 8.26
CA ARG A 88 16.39 -16.26 8.03
C ARG A 88 16.43 -15.02 8.93
N LYS A 89 15.30 -14.32 9.06
CA LYS A 89 15.18 -13.19 10.00
C LYS A 89 15.40 -13.65 11.44
N THR A 90 14.75 -14.73 11.87
CA THR A 90 14.88 -15.24 13.25
C THR A 90 16.33 -15.62 13.61
N ARG A 91 17.13 -16.06 12.63
CA ARG A 91 18.54 -16.40 12.83
C ARG A 91 19.47 -15.18 12.94
N GLY A 92 18.97 -13.98 12.63
CA GLY A 92 19.78 -12.76 12.59
C GLY A 92 20.60 -12.61 11.30
N ASP A 93 20.31 -13.40 10.27
CA ASP A 93 21.00 -13.33 8.97
C ASP A 93 20.63 -12.06 8.18
N LEU A 94 19.61 -11.32 8.64
CA LEU A 94 19.04 -10.17 7.96
C LEU A 94 18.52 -9.16 8.99
N ASN A 95 18.96 -7.91 8.88
CA ASN A 95 18.37 -6.79 9.61
C ASN A 95 17.38 -6.04 8.70
N LEU A 96 16.41 -5.35 9.28
CA LEU A 96 15.42 -4.64 8.49
C LEU A 96 14.99 -3.32 9.14
N VAL A 97 14.65 -2.35 8.30
CA VAL A 97 13.99 -1.11 8.70
C VAL A 97 12.82 -0.86 7.76
N MET A 98 11.65 -0.55 8.34
CA MET A 98 10.48 -0.09 7.58
C MET A 98 10.39 1.43 7.65
N ASP A 99 10.18 2.07 6.50
CA ASP A 99 9.89 3.50 6.45
C ASP A 99 8.38 3.80 6.60
N ALA A 100 8.06 5.09 6.65
CA ALA A 100 6.68 5.57 6.75
C ALA A 100 5.78 5.17 5.55
N GLN A 101 6.36 4.74 4.43
CA GLN A 101 5.65 4.28 3.23
C GLN A 101 5.42 2.77 3.21
N GLY A 102 5.89 2.04 4.23
CA GLY A 102 5.84 0.59 4.25
C GLY A 102 6.84 -0.04 3.28
N VAL A 103 7.88 0.71 2.89
CA VAL A 103 9.03 0.22 2.13
C VAL A 103 10.07 -0.32 3.10
N TRP A 104 10.68 -1.43 2.74
CA TRP A 104 11.54 -2.20 3.62
C TRP A 104 12.95 -2.17 3.09
N SER A 105 13.91 -1.80 3.93
CA SER A 105 15.33 -1.91 3.63
C SER A 105 15.88 -3.08 4.44
N TRP A 106 16.29 -4.14 3.75
CA TRP A 106 16.96 -5.30 4.32
C TRP A 106 18.47 -5.11 4.22
N THR A 107 19.18 -5.28 5.33
CA THR A 107 20.65 -5.26 5.37
C THR A 107 21.15 -6.68 5.61
N TYR A 108 21.98 -7.16 4.69
CA TYR A 108 22.68 -8.43 4.79
C TYR A 108 23.91 -8.33 5.70
N PRO A 109 24.49 -9.47 6.17
CA PRO A 109 25.64 -9.45 7.08
C PRO A 109 26.92 -8.86 6.46
N ASP A 110 27.04 -8.92 5.13
CA ASP A 110 28.12 -8.32 4.35
C ASP A 110 27.94 -6.80 4.12
N GLY A 111 26.80 -6.24 4.53
CA GLY A 111 26.48 -4.82 4.42
C GLY A 111 25.63 -4.46 3.20
N ASP A 112 25.31 -5.41 2.32
CA ASP A 112 24.46 -5.14 1.16
C ASP A 112 23.04 -4.77 1.59
N VAL A 113 22.43 -3.82 0.89
CA VAL A 113 21.07 -3.34 1.18
C VAL A 113 20.14 -3.64 0.02
N VAL A 114 19.04 -4.34 0.30
CA VAL A 114 17.98 -4.63 -0.66
C VAL A 114 16.67 -4.02 -0.20
N VAL A 115 16.00 -3.31 -1.12
CA VAL A 115 14.72 -2.66 -0.85
C VAL A 115 13.57 -3.49 -1.39
N THR A 116 12.52 -3.72 -0.61
CA THR A 116 11.29 -4.38 -1.07
C THR A 116 10.09 -3.45 -0.94
N HIS A 117 9.17 -3.50 -1.91
CA HIS A 117 7.97 -2.65 -1.97
C HIS A 117 6.68 -3.46 -1.87
N PRO A 118 5.68 -3.03 -1.08
CA PRO A 118 4.45 -3.80 -0.89
C PRO A 118 3.71 -3.93 -2.22
N ARG A 119 3.14 -5.10 -2.49
CA ARG A 119 2.48 -5.43 -3.78
C ARG A 119 0.98 -5.67 -3.67
N GLY A 120 0.44 -5.64 -2.45
CA GLY A 120 -0.97 -5.92 -2.21
C GLY A 120 -1.90 -4.79 -2.67
N PRO A 121 -3.21 -5.04 -2.78
CA PRO A 121 -4.19 -4.04 -3.20
C PRO A 121 -4.30 -2.83 -2.25
N LEU A 122 -3.89 -2.98 -0.99
CA LEU A 122 -3.80 -1.87 -0.02
C LEU A 122 -2.38 -1.29 0.08
N SER A 123 -1.42 -1.80 -0.71
CA SER A 123 -0.19 -1.07 -0.95
C SER A 123 -0.55 0.28 -1.56
N ARG A 124 0.10 1.35 -1.11
CA ARG A 124 -0.14 2.66 -1.73
C ARG A 124 0.22 2.51 -3.21
N PRO A 125 -0.71 2.79 -4.13
CA PRO A 125 -0.32 2.81 -5.50
C PRO A 125 0.66 3.97 -5.70
N SER A 126 1.75 3.72 -6.41
CA SER A 126 2.20 4.70 -7.38
C SER A 126 1.06 4.87 -8.41
N LYS A 127 0.04 5.65 -8.03
CA LYS A 127 -1.01 6.29 -8.85
C LYS A 127 -2.25 5.53 -9.39
N LEU A 128 -2.47 4.22 -9.26
CA LEU A 128 -3.48 3.53 -10.11
C LEU A 128 -4.78 2.95 -9.50
N PHE A 129 -5.02 2.91 -8.19
CA PHE A 129 -6.30 2.34 -7.70
C PHE A 129 -7.47 3.34 -7.66
N ALA A 130 -7.24 4.58 -7.20
CA ALA A 130 -8.29 5.58 -6.97
C ALA A 130 -8.85 6.25 -8.25
N GLN A 131 -8.10 6.24 -9.36
CA GLN A 131 -8.66 6.69 -10.65
C GLN A 131 -9.89 5.85 -11.05
N SER A 132 -9.95 4.57 -10.69
CA SER A 132 -10.93 3.66 -11.27
C SER A 132 -12.38 3.85 -10.79
N PHE A 133 -12.66 4.36 -9.58
CA PHE A 133 -14.04 4.38 -9.06
C PHE A 133 -14.77 5.70 -9.33
N MET A 134 -14.22 6.83 -8.88
CA MET A 134 -14.86 8.15 -9.04
C MET A 134 -14.88 8.60 -10.50
N GLN A 135 -13.86 8.23 -11.28
CA GLN A 135 -13.78 8.54 -12.72
C GLN A 135 -14.78 7.70 -13.52
N ARG A 136 -14.99 6.42 -13.17
CA ARG A 136 -16.05 5.58 -13.78
C ARG A 136 -17.46 6.03 -13.38
N ARG A 137 -17.66 6.47 -12.12
CA ARG A 137 -18.93 7.04 -11.67
C ARG A 137 -19.25 8.35 -12.40
N ALA A 138 -18.26 9.23 -12.53
CA ALA A 138 -18.39 10.49 -13.27
C ALA A 138 -18.66 10.27 -14.77
N GLN A 139 -17.96 9.31 -15.40
CA GLN A 139 -18.21 8.92 -16.80
C GLN A 139 -19.63 8.39 -17.02
N ARG A 140 -20.19 7.61 -16.06
CA ARG A 140 -21.58 7.13 -16.12
C ARG A 140 -22.60 8.27 -16.01
N VAL A 141 -22.34 9.26 -15.17
CA VAL A 141 -23.22 10.44 -15.02
C VAL A 141 -23.13 11.35 -16.25
N ASN A 142 -21.93 11.59 -16.80
CA ASN A 142 -21.76 12.37 -18.03
C ASN A 142 -22.42 11.69 -19.23
N LYS A 143 -22.27 10.36 -19.38
CA LYS A 143 -22.93 9.59 -20.45
C LYS A 143 -24.47 9.71 -20.41
N ARG A 144 -25.06 9.87 -19.22
CA ARG A 144 -26.51 10.12 -19.07
C ARG A 144 -26.92 11.55 -19.42
N ARG A 145 -26.02 12.52 -19.22
CA ARG A 145 -26.27 13.93 -19.54
C ARG A 145 -26.13 14.25 -21.02
N THR A 146 -25.27 13.53 -21.73
CA THR A 146 -25.01 13.73 -23.15
C THR A 146 -25.78 12.75 -24.04
N ALA A 147 -26.70 11.96 -23.47
CA ALA A 147 -27.59 11.13 -24.26
C ALA A 147 -28.71 12.02 -24.83
N PRO A 148 -28.96 12.00 -26.15
CA PRO A 148 -30.00 12.82 -26.76
C PRO A 148 -31.38 12.41 -26.21
N THR A 149 -32.19 13.40 -25.85
CA THR A 149 -33.53 13.22 -25.30
C THR A 149 -34.50 12.83 -26.43
N GLN A 150 -35.39 11.87 -26.17
CA GLN A 150 -36.34 11.31 -27.16
C GLN A 150 -37.35 12.32 -27.74
N GLU A 151 -37.37 13.58 -27.28
CA GLU A 151 -38.21 14.64 -27.85
C GLU A 151 -37.62 15.26 -29.13
N GLU A 152 -36.33 15.07 -29.39
CA GLU A 152 -35.66 15.60 -30.60
C GLU A 152 -35.87 14.68 -31.82
N THR A 153 -36.34 13.45 -31.62
CA THR A 153 -36.60 12.48 -32.70
C THR A 153 -38.06 12.46 -33.20
N THR A 154 -38.98 13.18 -32.57
CA THR A 154 -40.42 13.11 -32.92
C THR A 154 -41.03 14.41 -33.46
N ARG A 155 -40.25 15.48 -33.62
CA ARG A 155 -40.76 16.81 -34.00
C ARG A 155 -40.86 17.11 -35.50
N GLU A 156 -40.55 16.18 -36.39
CA GLU A 156 -40.51 16.44 -37.84
C GLU A 156 -41.66 15.82 -38.67
N GLU A 157 -42.68 15.20 -38.07
CA GLU A 157 -43.84 14.68 -38.82
C GLU A 157 -45.17 15.14 -38.24
N GLU A 158 -45.65 16.32 -38.66
CA GLU A 158 -47.08 16.63 -38.64
C GLU A 158 -47.47 17.38 -39.95
N PRO A 159 -48.12 16.71 -40.93
CA PRO A 159 -48.62 17.38 -42.12
C PRO A 159 -50.01 18.02 -41.87
N PRO A 160 -50.37 19.08 -42.61
CA PRO A 160 -51.39 20.02 -42.17
C PRO A 160 -52.83 19.64 -42.52
N PHE A 161 -53.71 19.89 -41.53
CA PHE A 161 -55.19 19.98 -41.49
C PHE A 161 -56.02 18.70 -41.60
#